data_AF-A0A7J5ETL6-F1
#
_entry.id   AF-A0A7J5ETL6-F1
#
_cell.length_a   1.000
_cell.length_b   1.000
_cell.length_c   1.000
_cell.angle_alpha   90.00
_cell.angle_beta   90.00
_cell.angle_gamma   90.00
#
_symmetry.space_group_name_H-M   'P 1'
#
loop_
_entity.id
_entity.type
_entity.pdbx_description
1 polymer ?
#
loop_
_entity_poly.entity_id
_entity_poly.type
_entity_poly.pdbx_seq_one_letter_code
_entity_poly.pdbx_strand_id
1 'polypeptide(L)' 'MATAADGAAVASIYAPAVRDTAISFEAVPPAADEMSARITATSSFAPWLVLTRGDEVAGYAYAARHRERAAYQWSV' A
#
# COMPACT_ATOMS: atom_id res chain seq x y z
N MET A 1 -9.44 8.57 4.13
CA MET A 1 -9.08 7.31 3.43
C MET A 1 -8.19 7.67 2.26
N ALA A 2 -7.32 6.76 1.85
CA ALA A 2 -6.51 6.95 0.65
C ALA A 2 -7.36 6.83 -0.62
N THR A 3 -6.89 7.44 -1.69
CA THR A 3 -7.46 7.39 -3.04
C THR A 3 -6.36 7.05 -4.05
N ALA A 4 -6.74 6.75 -5.29
CA ALA A 4 -5.77 6.49 -6.35
C ALA A 4 -4.79 7.67 -6.56
N ALA A 5 -5.20 8.92 -6.27
CA ALA A 5 -4.36 10.10 -6.39
C ALA A 5 -3.18 10.11 -5.39
N ASP A 6 -3.29 9.40 -4.27
CA ASP A 6 -2.23 9.31 -3.27
C ASP A 6 -1.09 8.36 -3.69
N GLY A 7 -1.28 7.59 -4.79
CA GLY A 7 -0.33 6.56 -5.22
C GLY A 7 1.09 7.07 -5.45
N ALA A 8 1.25 8.26 -6.02
CA ALA A 8 2.56 8.87 -6.22
C ALA A 8 3.27 9.17 -4.88
N ALA A 9 2.55 9.74 -3.91
CA ALA A 9 3.10 10.06 -2.61
C ALA A 9 3.45 8.79 -1.81
N VAL A 10 2.56 7.79 -1.83
CA VAL A 10 2.80 6.50 -1.17
C VAL A 10 3.99 5.76 -1.82
N ALA A 11 4.10 5.76 -3.15
CA ALA A 11 5.23 5.16 -3.85
C ALA A 11 6.56 5.83 -3.46
N SER A 12 6.57 7.16 -3.34
CA SER A 12 7.76 7.91 -2.87
C SER A 12 8.18 7.51 -1.46
N ILE A 13 7.23 7.39 -0.53
CA ILE A 13 7.50 6.96 0.85
C ILE A 13 8.00 5.51 0.89
N TYR A 14 7.43 4.63 0.08
CA TYR A 14 7.75 3.20 0.07
C TYR A 14 9.09 2.88 -0.61
N ALA A 15 9.47 3.63 -1.62
CA ALA A 15 10.66 3.36 -2.43
C ALA A 15 11.99 3.18 -1.65
N PRO A 16 12.36 4.03 -0.67
CA PRO A 16 13.58 3.79 0.13
C PRO A 16 13.47 2.53 1.01
N ALA A 17 12.28 2.18 1.49
CA ALA A 17 12.10 0.94 2.26
C ALA A 17 12.41 -0.31 1.41
N VAL A 18 12.10 -0.27 0.10
CA VAL A 18 12.40 -1.34 -0.85
C VAL A 18 13.87 -1.35 -1.28
N ARG A 19 14.45 -0.19 -1.60
CA ARG A 19 15.84 -0.11 -2.11
C ARG A 19 16.90 -0.34 -1.02
N ASP A 20 16.65 0.20 0.16
CA ASP A 20 17.73 0.46 1.13
C ASP A 20 17.59 -0.35 2.42
N THR A 21 16.50 -1.12 2.58
CA THR A 21 16.21 -1.86 3.81
C THR A 21 15.61 -3.25 3.56
N ALA A 22 15.48 -4.05 4.62
CA ALA A 22 14.78 -5.34 4.60
C ALA A 22 13.32 -5.25 5.12
N ILE A 23 12.76 -4.05 5.25
CA ILE A 23 11.38 -3.85 5.75
C ILE A 23 10.35 -4.42 4.76
N SER A 24 10.64 -4.32 3.46
CA SER A 24 9.89 -4.99 2.41
C SER A 24 10.72 -6.08 1.76
N PHE A 25 10.04 -7.10 1.25
CA PHE A 25 10.65 -8.16 0.42
C PHE A 25 10.47 -7.90 -1.08
N GLU A 26 9.83 -6.80 -1.48
CA GLU A 26 9.88 -6.37 -2.88
C GLU A 26 11.33 -6.04 -3.26
N ALA A 27 11.74 -6.42 -4.48
CA ALA A 27 13.11 -6.17 -4.96
C ALA A 27 13.23 -4.86 -5.76
N VAL A 28 12.13 -4.40 -6.36
CA VAL A 28 12.06 -3.20 -7.19
C VAL A 28 10.93 -2.32 -6.65
N PRO A 29 11.18 -1.02 -6.37
CA PRO A 29 10.13 -0.11 -5.94
C PRO A 29 9.01 -0.02 -6.99
N PRO A 30 7.74 -0.14 -6.60
CA PRO A 30 6.64 0.02 -7.53
C PRO A 30 6.55 1.46 -8.03
N ALA A 31 6.08 1.60 -9.27
CA ALA A 31 5.78 2.90 -9.84
C ALA A 31 4.51 3.53 -9.22
N ALA A 32 4.32 4.83 -9.47
CA ALA A 32 3.19 5.58 -8.90
C ALA A 32 1.83 5.00 -9.34
N ASP A 33 1.70 4.64 -10.61
CA ASP A 33 0.51 4.03 -11.21
C ASP A 33 0.23 2.63 -10.64
N GLU A 34 1.27 1.82 -10.43
CA GLU A 34 1.15 0.53 -9.76
C GLU A 34 0.63 0.71 -8.32
N MET A 35 1.16 1.69 -7.58
CA MET A 35 0.69 1.97 -6.23
C MET A 35 -0.77 2.49 -6.23
N SER A 36 -1.14 3.37 -7.17
CA SER A 36 -2.53 3.81 -7.37
C SER A 36 -3.48 2.64 -7.64
N ALA A 37 -3.05 1.67 -8.46
CA ALA A 37 -3.83 0.47 -8.75
C ALA A 37 -3.99 -0.42 -7.51
N ARG A 38 -2.92 -0.60 -6.71
CA ARG A 38 -2.98 -1.32 -5.43
C ARG A 38 -3.98 -0.65 -4.47
N ILE A 39 -3.91 0.69 -4.31
CA ILE A 39 -4.85 1.46 -3.49
C ILE A 39 -6.29 1.17 -3.86
N THR A 40 -6.60 1.26 -5.16
CA THR A 40 -7.95 1.04 -5.68
C THR A 40 -8.41 -0.39 -5.45
N ALA A 41 -7.57 -1.38 -5.78
CA ALA A 41 -7.92 -2.79 -5.67
C ALA A 41 -8.17 -3.21 -4.21
N THR A 42 -7.28 -2.86 -3.29
CA THR A 42 -7.39 -3.24 -1.88
C THR A 42 -8.52 -2.50 -1.18
N SER A 43 -8.78 -1.23 -1.53
CA SER A 43 -9.87 -0.45 -0.95
C SER A 43 -11.25 -1.05 -1.18
N SER A 44 -11.40 -1.96 -2.15
CA SER A 44 -12.65 -2.71 -2.37
C SER A 44 -12.99 -3.71 -1.26
N PHE A 45 -12.01 -4.14 -0.45
CA PHE A 45 -12.22 -5.16 0.58
C PHE A 45 -11.50 -4.88 1.92
N ALA A 46 -10.63 -3.87 2.00
CA ALA A 46 -9.87 -3.55 3.19
C ALA A 46 -9.53 -2.04 3.25
N PRO A 47 -9.36 -1.45 4.45
CA PRO A 47 -9.06 -0.02 4.57
C PRO A 47 -7.65 0.30 4.08
N TRP A 48 -7.55 1.44 3.38
CA TRP A 48 -6.29 2.13 3.08
C TRP A 48 -6.34 3.54 3.66
N LEU A 49 -5.33 3.87 4.44
CA LEU A 49 -5.21 5.13 5.18
C LEU A 49 -3.93 5.85 4.77
N VAL A 50 -4.03 7.17 4.68
CA VAL A 50 -2.90 8.09 4.56
C VAL A 50 -2.92 9.04 5.74
N LEU A 51 -1.75 9.31 6.30
CA LEU A 51 -1.53 10.37 7.27
C LEU A 51 -1.09 11.61 6.52
N THR A 52 -1.86 12.69 6.62
CA THR A 52 -1.51 13.98 6.01
C THR A 52 -0.97 14.95 7.05
N ARG A 53 0.00 15.76 6.65
CA ARG A 53 0.48 16.93 7.39
C ARG A 53 0.42 18.13 6.44
N GLY A 54 -0.69 18.87 6.51
CA GLY A 54 -1.03 19.85 5.47
C GLY A 54 -1.35 19.14 4.15
N ASP A 55 -0.71 19.58 3.07
CA ASP A 55 -0.91 19.03 1.72
C ASP A 55 0.03 17.83 1.41
N GLU A 56 0.90 17.44 2.35
CA GLU A 56 1.84 16.33 2.19
C GLU A 56 1.35 15.05 2.87
N VAL A 57 1.52 13.91 2.19
CA VAL A 57 1.35 12.59 2.81
C VAL A 57 2.64 12.24 3.57
N ALA A 58 2.53 12.10 4.88
CA ALA A 58 3.64 11.79 5.78
C ALA A 58 3.75 10.29 6.11
N GLY A 59 2.75 9.49 5.76
CA GLY A 59 2.74 8.06 6.02
C GLY A 59 1.46 7.39 5.52
N TYR A 60 1.45 6.06 5.53
CA TYR A 60 0.29 5.29 5.09
C TYR A 60 0.18 3.98 5.87
N ALA A 61 -1.01 3.39 5.87
CA ALA A 61 -1.27 2.07 6.42
C ALA A 61 -2.39 1.40 5.62
N TYR A 62 -2.27 0.09 5.39
CA TYR A 62 -3.31 -0.67 4.72
C TYR A 62 -3.38 -2.08 5.30
N ALA A 63 -4.55 -2.70 5.22
CA ALA A 63 -4.71 -4.13 5.49
C ALA A 63 -4.70 -4.90 4.16
N ALA A 64 -4.23 -6.15 4.21
CA ALA A 64 -4.22 -7.06 3.07
C ALA A 64 -4.82 -8.41 3.48
N ARG A 65 -5.19 -9.22 2.49
CA ARG A 65 -5.60 -10.60 2.75
C ARG A 65 -4.39 -11.37 3.28
N HIS A 66 -4.55 -12.03 4.43
CA HIS A 66 -3.53 -12.94 4.94
C HIS A 66 -3.30 -14.13 3.97
N ARG A 67 -4.37 -14.62 3.32
CA ARG A 67 -4.32 -15.64 2.28
C ARG A 67 -5.36 -15.36 1.19
N GLU A 68 -5.02 -15.64 -0.06
CA GLU A 68 -5.84 -15.24 -1.22
C GLU A 68 -7.01 -16.19 -1.49
N ARG A 69 -6.83 -17.50 -1.30
CA ARG A 69 -7.86 -18.49 -1.65
C ARG A 69 -9.02 -18.44 -0.66
N ALA A 70 -10.25 -18.42 -1.18
CA ALA A 70 -11.48 -18.39 -0.38
C ALA A 70 -11.54 -19.52 0.67
N ALA A 71 -10.99 -20.70 0.37
CA ALA A 71 -10.94 -21.83 1.30
C ALA A 71 -10.21 -21.51 2.63
N TYR A 72 -9.35 -20.48 2.67
CA TYR A 72 -8.62 -20.10 3.87
C TYR A 72 -9.39 -19.18 4.82
N GLN A 73 -10.63 -18.78 4.51
CA GLN A 73 -11.38 -17.84 5.36
C GLN A 73 -11.64 -18.35 6.79
N TRP A 74 -11.55 -19.66 7.01
CA TRP A 74 -11.72 -20.31 8.33
C TRP A 74 -10.42 -20.84 8.92
N SER A 75 -9.28 -20.64 8.24
CA SER A 75 -7.98 -21.08 8.75
C SER A 75 -7.42 -20.04 9.71
N VAL A 76 -7.11 -20.46 10.94
CA VAL A 76 -6.40 -19.68 11.97
C VAL A 76 -4.91 -19.95 11.94
#